data_AF-A0A833ZQ43-F1
#
_entry.id   AF-A0A833ZQ43-F1
#
_cell.length_a   1.000
_cell.length_b   1.000
_cell.length_c   1.000
_cell.angle_alpha   90.00
_cell.angle_beta   90.00
_cell.angle_gamma   90.00
#
_symmetry.space_group_name_H-M   'P 1'
#
loop_
_entity.id
_entity.type
_entity.pdbx_description
1 polymer ?
#
loop_
_entity_poly.entity_id
_entity_poly.type
_entity_poly.pdbx_seq_one_letter_code
_entity_poly.pdbx_strand_id
1 'polypeptide(L)'
;MPHSGGRVGKGIYFASENSKSAGYVTGMSCGDHRIGYMFLGEVALGREHHITTDQPGLKKPPPGFDSVIARGHTEPDPSQDTELELDGRRVAVPQGQPTPCPEFSGSSFSQSEYLIYQESQCRLRYLLEVRL
;
A
#
# COMPACT_ATOMS: atom_id res chain seq x y z
N MET A 1 0.60 -15.52 -8.68
CA MET A 1 -0.68 -15.85 -8.00
C MET A 1 -1.84 -16.06 -9.00
N PRO A 2 -2.34 -17.26 -9.34
CA PRO A 2 -3.33 -17.46 -10.41
C PRO A 2 -4.79 -17.03 -10.09
N HIS A 3 -5.25 -17.21 -8.85
CA HIS A 3 -6.64 -16.94 -8.41
C HIS A 3 -6.79 -15.76 -7.44
N SER A 4 -5.74 -14.96 -7.25
CA SER A 4 -5.84 -13.75 -6.42
C SER A 4 -6.67 -12.67 -7.11
N GLY A 5 -7.22 -11.76 -6.31
CA GLY A 5 -8.01 -10.62 -6.77
C GLY A 5 -8.41 -9.73 -5.60
N GLY A 6 -9.00 -8.59 -5.92
CA GLY A 6 -9.47 -7.60 -4.96
C GLY A 6 -10.13 -6.44 -5.70
N ARG A 7 -10.33 -5.33 -5.00
CA ARG A 7 -11.00 -4.13 -5.54
C ARG A 7 -10.28 -3.52 -6.74
N VAL A 8 -8.97 -3.73 -6.84
CA VAL A 8 -8.11 -3.21 -7.91
C VAL A 8 -7.48 -4.36 -8.72
N GLY A 9 -8.16 -5.51 -8.74
CA GLY A 9 -7.78 -6.66 -9.54
C GLY A 9 -6.59 -7.45 -8.99
N LYS A 10 -5.81 -8.02 -9.92
CA LYS A 10 -4.86 -9.09 -9.66
C LYS A 10 -3.43 -8.56 -9.57
N GLY A 11 -3.10 -7.94 -8.45
CA GLY A 11 -1.77 -7.42 -8.14
C GLY A 11 -1.33 -7.75 -6.72
N ILE A 12 -0.23 -7.15 -6.30
CA ILE A 12 0.24 -7.14 -4.92
C ILE A 12 -0.23 -5.81 -4.30
N TYR A 13 -0.91 -5.89 -3.16
CA TYR A 13 -1.54 -4.74 -2.50
C TYR A 13 -0.68 -4.24 -1.35
N PHE A 14 -0.49 -2.92 -1.31
CA PHE A 14 0.17 -2.20 -0.23
C PHE A 14 -0.72 -1.03 0.22
N ALA A 15 -0.43 -0.48 1.40
CA ALA A 15 -1.06 0.75 1.88
C ALA A 15 0.01 1.67 2.47
N SER A 16 -0.19 2.98 2.31
CA SER A 16 0.60 4.04 2.96
C SER A 16 0.20 4.21 4.43
N GLU A 17 -1.05 3.91 4.77
CA GLU A 17 -1.59 4.00 6.13
C GLU A 17 -1.56 2.63 6.83
N ASN A 18 -0.83 2.53 7.94
CA ASN A 18 -0.70 1.29 8.71
C ASN A 18 -2.06 0.69 9.12
N SER A 19 -3.03 1.53 9.51
CA SER A 19 -4.36 1.10 9.93
C SER A 19 -5.11 0.31 8.84
N LYS A 20 -4.90 0.66 7.57
CA LYS A 20 -5.48 -0.07 6.43
C LYS A 20 -4.92 -1.49 6.35
N SER A 21 -3.59 -1.63 6.38
CA SER A 21 -2.93 -2.94 6.34
C SER A 21 -3.18 -3.77 7.59
N ALA A 22 -3.25 -3.15 8.77
CA ALA A 22 -3.53 -3.81 10.04
C ALA A 22 -4.89 -4.55 10.04
N GLY A 23 -5.88 -4.04 9.30
CA GLY A 23 -7.18 -4.71 9.11
C GLY A 23 -7.10 -6.09 8.46
N TYR A 24 -5.98 -6.42 7.80
CA TYR A 24 -5.73 -7.73 7.17
C TYR A 24 -4.83 -8.64 8.01
N VAL A 25 -4.41 -8.21 9.21
CA VAL A 25 -3.51 -9.00 10.07
C VAL A 25 -4.33 -9.99 10.90
N THR A 26 -4.20 -11.27 10.58
CA THR A 26 -4.73 -12.36 11.42
C THR A 26 -3.70 -12.72 12.49
N GLY A 27 -3.77 -12.04 13.64
CA GLY A 27 -2.89 -12.35 14.78
C GLY A 27 -3.32 -13.58 15.58
N MET A 28 -2.40 -14.10 16.40
CA MET A 28 -2.57 -15.28 17.24
C MET A 28 -2.44 -14.95 18.73
N SER A 29 -3.23 -15.62 19.56
CA SER A 29 -3.17 -15.49 21.02
C SER A 29 -1.94 -16.18 21.58
N CYS A 30 -1.18 -15.47 22.40
CA CYS A 30 -0.02 -15.96 23.14
C CYS A 30 -0.13 -15.45 24.59
N GLY A 31 -0.68 -16.28 25.47
CA GLY A 31 -1.07 -15.85 26.81
C GLY A 31 -2.11 -14.72 26.75
N ASP A 32 -1.83 -13.62 27.44
CA ASP A 32 -2.67 -12.42 27.50
C ASP A 32 -2.44 -11.44 26.33
N HIS A 33 -1.63 -11.81 25.34
CA HIS A 33 -1.31 -10.96 24.20
C HIS A 33 -1.82 -11.56 22.90
N ARG A 34 -2.15 -10.67 21.95
CA ARG A 34 -2.41 -11.04 20.56
C ARG A 34 -1.26 -10.53 19.69
N ILE A 35 -0.56 -11.44 19.03
CA ILE A 35 0.63 -11.12 18.23
C ILE A 35 0.30 -11.26 16.74
N GLY A 36 0.67 -10.24 15.96
CA GLY A 36 0.57 -10.24 14.51
C GLY A 36 1.88 -9.88 13.85
N TYR A 37 1.98 -10.11 12.55
CA TYR A 37 3.15 -9.77 11.76
C TYR A 37 2.78 -8.91 10.56
N MET A 38 3.60 -7.89 10.27
CA MET A 38 3.43 -6.99 9.14
C MET A 38 4.75 -6.82 8.41
N PHE A 39 4.69 -6.77 7.08
CA PHE A 39 5.86 -6.47 6.25
C PHE A 39 5.89 -5.00 5.85
N LEU A 40 7.09 -4.44 5.78
CA LEU A 40 7.39 -3.26 4.98
C LEU A 40 8.18 -3.70 3.75
N GLY A 41 7.61 -3.44 2.57
CA GLY A 41 8.25 -3.68 1.28
C GLY A 41 8.67 -2.35 0.64
N GLU A 42 9.88 -2.32 0.08
CA GLU A 42 10.24 -1.30 -0.89
C GLU A 42 9.52 -1.61 -2.21
N VAL A 43 8.76 -0.64 -2.73
CA VAL A 43 7.95 -0.82 -3.94
C VAL A 43 8.38 0.19 -5.00
N ALA A 44 8.82 -0.30 -6.15
CA ALA A 44 9.14 0.52 -7.32
C ALA A 44 7.84 0.89 -8.07
N LEU A 45 7.20 1.98 -7.64
CA LEU A 45 5.92 2.45 -8.19
C LEU A 45 6.04 3.02 -9.60
N GLY A 46 7.20 3.56 -9.98
CA GLY A 46 7.43 4.15 -11.29
C GLY A 46 6.43 5.26 -11.62
N ARG A 47 5.88 5.25 -12.85
CA ARG A 47 4.79 6.16 -13.21
C ARG A 47 3.46 5.60 -12.72
N GLU A 48 2.80 6.36 -11.87
CA GLU A 48 1.56 5.96 -11.20
C GLU A 48 0.31 6.29 -12.02
N HIS A 49 -0.62 5.34 -12.13
CA HIS A 49 -1.97 5.58 -12.62
C HIS A 49 -2.96 5.66 -11.46
N HIS A 50 -3.57 6.83 -11.23
CA HIS A 50 -4.50 7.02 -10.13
C HIS A 50 -5.94 6.70 -10.53
N ILE A 51 -6.66 5.96 -9.68
CA ILE A 51 -8.08 5.64 -9.86
C ILE A 51 -8.87 5.97 -8.58
N THR A 52 -10.18 6.18 -8.73
CA THR A 52 -11.10 6.49 -7.61
C THR A 52 -12.28 5.51 -7.51
N THR A 53 -12.40 4.58 -8.46
CA THR A 53 -13.47 3.57 -8.51
C THR A 53 -12.86 2.18 -8.59
N ASP A 54 -13.48 1.20 -7.92
CA ASP A 54 -13.11 -0.21 -7.98
C ASP A 54 -12.96 -0.71 -9.44
N GLN A 55 -11.86 -1.40 -9.71
CA GLN A 55 -11.57 -2.05 -10.98
C GLN A 55 -11.05 -3.49 -10.77
N PRO A 56 -11.92 -4.43 -10.35
CA PRO A 56 -11.53 -5.80 -10.03
C PRO A 56 -11.01 -6.61 -11.23
N GLY A 57 -11.21 -6.12 -12.45
CA GLY A 57 -10.73 -6.75 -13.68
C GLY A 57 -9.26 -6.45 -14.03
N LEU A 58 -8.60 -5.53 -13.32
CA LEU A 58 -7.22 -5.13 -13.65
C LEU A 58 -6.23 -6.29 -13.48
N LYS A 59 -5.31 -6.40 -14.42
CA LYS A 59 -4.22 -7.40 -14.43
C LYS A 59 -2.85 -6.79 -14.73
N LYS A 60 -2.82 -5.51 -15.10
CA LYS A 60 -1.65 -4.68 -15.34
C LYS A 60 -2.10 -3.21 -15.35
N PRO A 61 -1.19 -2.24 -15.13
CA PRO A 61 -1.50 -0.83 -15.32
C PRO A 61 -1.83 -0.52 -16.79
N PRO A 62 -2.48 0.63 -17.09
CA PRO A 62 -2.63 1.10 -18.46
C PRO A 62 -1.26 1.32 -19.14
N PRO A 63 -1.21 1.30 -20.49
CA PRO A 63 0.04 1.54 -21.21
C PRO A 63 0.73 2.84 -20.79
N GLY A 64 2.02 2.76 -20.51
CA GLY A 64 2.84 3.89 -20.07
C GLY A 64 2.85 4.15 -18.57
N PHE A 65 2.22 3.29 -17.76
CA PHE A 65 2.26 3.31 -16.30
C PHE A 65 2.84 2.00 -15.73
N ASP A 66 3.44 2.10 -14.54
CA ASP A 66 4.13 0.99 -13.87
C ASP A 66 3.36 0.48 -12.64
N SER A 67 2.46 1.31 -12.09
CA SER A 67 1.62 0.98 -10.94
C SER A 67 0.21 1.57 -11.07
N VAL A 68 -0.71 1.06 -10.26
CA VAL A 68 -2.04 1.65 -10.07
C VAL A 68 -2.19 2.02 -8.60
N ILE A 69 -2.64 3.23 -8.32
CA ILE A 69 -2.97 3.65 -6.96
C ILE A 69 -4.44 4.00 -6.92
N ALA A 70 -5.20 3.22 -6.16
CA ALA A 70 -6.56 3.58 -5.82
C ALA A 70 -6.50 4.61 -4.70
N ARG A 71 -6.74 5.88 -5.02
CA ARG A 71 -6.53 7.00 -4.09
C ARG A 71 -7.62 7.08 -3.05
N GLY A 72 -7.22 7.16 -1.79
CA GLY A 72 -8.09 7.30 -0.62
C GLY A 72 -8.66 8.71 -0.45
N HIS A 73 -9.60 8.85 0.48
CA HIS A 73 -10.02 10.16 1.02
C HIS A 73 -8.89 10.84 1.79
N THR A 74 -7.95 10.04 2.30
CA THR A 74 -6.78 10.49 3.05
C THR A 74 -5.49 9.93 2.46
N GLU A 75 -4.39 10.64 2.75
CA GLU A 75 -3.01 10.20 2.52
C GLU A 75 -2.16 10.73 3.69
N PRO A 76 -1.16 9.99 4.19
CA PRO A 76 -0.16 10.56 5.10
C PRO A 76 0.38 11.87 4.54
N ASP A 77 0.49 12.92 5.38
CA ASP A 77 0.96 14.24 4.96
C ASP A 77 2.30 14.15 4.21
N PRO A 78 2.32 14.38 2.87
CA PRO A 78 3.53 14.20 2.07
C PRO A 78 4.64 15.20 2.42
N SER A 79 4.30 16.31 3.09
CA SER A 79 5.31 17.28 3.55
C SER A 79 6.17 16.73 4.70
N GLN A 80 5.73 15.65 5.34
CA GLN A 80 6.44 14.96 6.42
C GLN A 80 7.18 13.72 5.92
N ASP A 81 7.13 13.41 4.63
CA ASP A 81 7.83 12.25 4.09
C ASP A 81 9.34 12.37 4.36
N THR A 82 9.92 11.26 4.80
CA THR A 82 11.37 11.11 4.91
C THR A 82 11.84 10.06 3.92
N GLU A 83 13.15 9.88 3.83
CA GLU A 83 13.73 8.88 2.94
C GLU A 83 14.74 8.02 3.68
N LEU A 84 14.75 6.73 3.34
CA LEU A 84 15.81 5.81 3.70
C LEU A 84 16.68 5.54 2.48
N GLU A 85 17.99 5.39 2.69
CA GLU A 85 18.88 4.83 1.68
C GLU A 85 18.90 3.31 1.81
N LEU A 86 18.40 2.62 0.78
CA LEU A 86 18.37 1.15 0.70
C LEU A 86 19.09 0.72 -0.57
N ASP A 87 20.24 0.05 -0.41
CA ASP A 87 21.13 -0.37 -1.50
C ASP A 87 21.49 0.79 -2.47
N GLY A 88 21.80 1.96 -1.92
CA GLY A 88 22.14 3.15 -2.69
C GLY A 88 20.96 3.82 -3.40
N ARG A 89 19.72 3.45 -3.05
CA ARG A 89 18.49 4.09 -3.57
C ARG A 89 17.76 4.83 -2.46
N ARG A 90 17.23 6.00 -2.79
CA ARG A 90 16.36 6.77 -1.91
C ARG A 90 14.95 6.18 -1.98
N VAL A 91 14.41 5.78 -0.83
CA VAL A 91 13.08 5.16 -0.70
C VAL A 91 12.26 6.02 0.24
N ALA A 92 11.15 6.58 -0.25
CA ALA A 92 10.25 7.39 0.55
C ALA A 92 9.57 6.56 1.65
N VAL A 93 9.47 7.13 2.84
CA VAL A 93 8.80 6.56 4.00
C VAL A 93 7.86 7.61 4.58
N PRO A 94 6.54 7.44 4.47
CA PRO A 94 5.59 8.39 5.05
C PRO A 94 5.73 8.47 6.57
N GLN A 95 5.78 9.68 7.13
CA GLN A 95 5.82 9.93 8.58
C GLN A 95 4.62 10.75 9.08
N GLY A 96 3.88 11.39 8.17
CA GLY A 96 2.76 12.25 8.49
C GLY A 96 1.54 11.49 9.00
N GLN A 97 0.69 12.19 9.75
CA GLN A 97 -0.67 11.73 10.00
C GLN A 97 -1.48 11.77 8.69
N PRO A 98 -2.49 10.89 8.52
CA PRO A 98 -3.38 10.98 7.37
C PRO A 98 -4.10 12.34 7.33
N THR A 99 -4.01 13.01 6.18
CA THR A 99 -4.69 14.28 5.92
C THR A 99 -5.70 14.11 4.79
N PRO A 100 -6.85 14.80 4.82
CA PRO A 100 -7.83 14.74 3.74
C PRO A 100 -7.21 15.17 2.41
N CYS A 101 -7.52 14.45 1.34
CA CYS A 101 -7.17 14.78 -0.04
C CYS A 101 -8.42 15.30 -0.77
N PRO A 102 -8.65 16.63 -0.88
CA PRO A 102 -9.89 17.16 -1.43
C PRO A 102 -10.22 16.67 -2.85
N GLU A 103 -9.18 16.47 -3.67
CA GLU A 103 -9.28 15.94 -5.04
C GLU A 103 -9.93 14.54 -5.09
N PHE A 104 -9.75 13.74 -4.04
CA PHE A 104 -10.23 12.34 -3.96
C PHE A 104 -11.37 12.17 -2.97
N SER A 105 -12.03 13.26 -2.55
CA SER A 105 -13.18 13.21 -1.63
C SER A 105 -14.35 12.36 -2.14
N GLY A 106 -14.52 12.25 -3.46
CA GLY A 106 -15.52 11.40 -4.11
C GLY A 106 -15.07 9.96 -4.38
N SER A 107 -13.88 9.55 -3.91
CA SER A 107 -13.35 8.20 -4.14
C SER A 107 -14.20 7.14 -3.45
N SER A 108 -14.27 5.96 -4.04
CA SER A 108 -14.81 4.75 -3.40
C SER A 108 -13.85 4.18 -2.34
N PHE A 109 -12.62 4.68 -2.25
CA PHE A 109 -11.60 4.25 -1.31
C PHE A 109 -11.48 5.25 -0.16
N SER A 110 -11.63 4.80 1.08
CA SER A 110 -11.39 5.66 2.25
C SER A 110 -9.90 5.92 2.45
N GLN A 111 -9.06 4.91 2.25
CA GLN A 111 -7.59 4.98 2.36
C GLN A 111 -6.97 4.38 1.09
N SER A 112 -5.79 4.87 0.70
CA SER A 112 -5.14 4.48 -0.55
C SER A 112 -4.74 2.99 -0.58
N GLU A 113 -4.93 2.35 -1.73
CA GLU A 113 -4.41 1.01 -2.05
C GLU A 113 -3.40 1.13 -3.21
N TYR A 114 -2.15 0.75 -2.95
CA TYR A 114 -1.05 0.81 -3.92
C TYR A 114 -0.86 -0.57 -4.55
N LEU A 115 -0.87 -0.64 -5.89
CA LEU A 115 -0.77 -1.89 -6.62
C LEU A 115 0.37 -1.90 -7.63
N ILE A 116 1.11 -3.00 -7.58
CA ILE A 116 2.02 -3.45 -8.64
C ILE A 116 1.53 -4.79 -9.20
N TYR A 117 1.88 -5.06 -10.45
CA TYR A 117 1.42 -6.25 -11.19
C TYR A 117 2.57 -7.17 -11.59
N GLN A 118 3.80 -6.84 -11.20
CA GLN A 118 4.98 -7.68 -11.37
C GLN A 118 5.65 -7.86 -9.99
N GLU A 119 5.93 -9.11 -9.63
CA GLU A 119 6.56 -9.46 -8.34
C GLU A 119 7.94 -8.81 -8.18
N SER A 120 8.66 -8.59 -9.28
CA SER A 120 9.97 -7.90 -9.32
C SER A 120 9.93 -6.43 -8.90
N GLN A 121 8.76 -5.79 -8.80
CA GLN A 121 8.64 -4.41 -8.34
C GLN A 121 8.63 -4.27 -6.82
N CYS A 122 8.61 -5.37 -6.05
CA CYS A 122 8.66 -5.34 -4.60
C CYS A 122 9.91 -6.05 -4.07
N ARG A 123 10.51 -5.47 -3.03
CA ARG A 123 11.51 -6.14 -2.20
C ARG A 123 11.17 -6.00 -0.72
N LEU A 124 11.02 -7.11 -0.01
CA LEU A 124 10.81 -7.11 1.44
C LEU A 124 12.03 -6.52 2.16
N ARG A 125 11.80 -5.59 3.09
CA ARG A 125 12.87 -4.91 3.84
C ARG A 125 12.79 -5.16 5.33
N TYR A 126 11.58 -5.11 5.89
CA TYR A 126 11.36 -5.28 7.32
C TYR A 126 10.18 -6.19 7.60
N LEU A 127 10.28 -6.94 8.70
CA LEU A 127 9.18 -7.68 9.32
C LEU A 127 9.00 -7.12 10.72
N LEU A 128 7.78 -6.73 11.05
CA LEU A 128 7.41 -6.19 12.35
C LEU A 128 6.57 -7.22 13.07
N GLU A 129 6.95 -7.56 14.31
CA GLU A 129 6.05 -8.17 15.27
C GLU A 129 5.26 -7.05 15.95
N VAL A 130 3.93 -7.14 15.91
CA VAL A 130 3.04 -6.14 16.50
C VAL A 130 2.13 -6.79 17.53
N ARG A 131 1.88 -6.08 18.62
CA ARG A 131 0.82 -6.42 19.57
C ARG A 131 -0.47 -5.78 19.08
N LEU A 132 -1.49 -6.60 18.84
CA LEU A 132 -2.80 -6.21 18.31
C LEU A 132 -3.79 -5.87 19.41
#